data_AF-A0A0J7XIF3-F1
#
_entry.id   AF-A0A0J7XIF3-F1
#
_cell.length_a   1.000
_cell.length_b   1.000
_cell.length_c   1.000
_cell.angle_alpha   90.00
_cell.angle_beta   90.00
_cell.angle_gamma   90.00
#
_symmetry.space_group_name_H-M   'P 1'
#
loop_
_entity.id
_entity.type
_entity.pdbx_description
1 polymer ?
#
loop_
_entity_poly.entity_id
_entity_poly.type
_entity_poly.pdbx_seq_one_letter_code
_entity_poly.pdbx_strand_id
1 'polypeptide(L)'
;MRGVGLTALGAVVVAGSFVALGLRPDGIASYYRDTLTPAGFAIWFCGFVAATLAPPAIAVLCWFGAMRFRYGWLLHILLVPATYAAVRGSIALMLAVASEPDSDGPTRWATDPAVMLMVVCPIVYFLILGSTKLREHRASANDC
;
A
#
# COMPACT_ATOMS: atom_id res chain seq x y z
N MET A 1 -6.34 18.83 9.73
CA MET A 1 -6.81 17.43 9.83
C MET A 1 -7.75 17.00 8.71
N ARG A 2 -8.79 17.79 8.33
CA ARG A 2 -9.76 17.42 7.27
C ARG A 2 -9.13 17.02 5.93
N GLY A 3 -8.09 17.73 5.46
CA GLY A 3 -7.42 17.42 4.20
C GLY A 3 -6.68 16.07 4.18
N VAL A 4 -6.04 15.69 5.29
CA VAL A 4 -5.29 14.43 5.39
C VAL A 4 -6.22 13.22 5.46
N GLY A 5 -7.38 13.37 6.11
CA GLY A 5 -8.41 12.32 6.13
C GLY A 5 -8.98 12.04 4.74
N LEU A 6 -9.21 13.08 3.93
CA LEU A 6 -9.67 12.93 2.54
C LEU A 6 -8.64 12.25 1.64
N THR A 7 -7.36 12.61 1.76
CA THR A 7 -6.28 11.95 0.98
C THR A 7 -6.08 10.49 1.40
N ALA A 8 -6.18 10.19 2.68
CA ALA A 8 -6.13 8.82 3.19
C ALA A 8 -7.29 7.97 2.65
N LEU A 9 -8.51 8.50 2.70
CA LEU A 9 -9.68 7.84 2.14
C LEU A 9 -9.53 7.61 0.62
N GLY A 10 -9.08 8.62 -0.11
CA GLY A 10 -8.81 8.52 -1.54
C GLY A 10 -7.81 7.42 -1.88
N ALA A 11 -6.70 7.33 -1.13
CA ALA A 11 -5.70 6.29 -1.34
C ALA A 11 -6.24 4.88 -1.08
N VAL A 12 -7.06 4.70 -0.04
CA VAL A 12 -7.71 3.41 0.27
C VAL A 12 -8.73 3.04 -0.80
N VAL A 13 -9.53 3.99 -1.30
CA VAL A 13 -10.51 3.75 -2.37
C VAL A 13 -9.81 3.37 -3.68
N VAL A 14 -8.72 4.06 -4.05
CA VAL A 14 -7.93 3.72 -5.24
C VAL A 14 -7.34 2.32 -5.10
N ALA A 15 -6.72 2.00 -3.97
CA ALA A 15 -6.18 0.66 -3.74
C ALA A 15 -7.28 -0.43 -3.75
N GLY A 16 -8.42 -0.18 -3.13
CA GLY A 16 -9.58 -1.07 -3.16
C GLY A 16 -10.15 -1.27 -4.56
N SER A 17 -10.10 -0.24 -5.43
CA SER A 17 -10.54 -0.35 -6.82
C SER A 17 -9.67 -1.31 -7.63
N PHE A 18 -8.36 -1.37 -7.38
CA PHE A 18 -7.48 -2.35 -8.01
C PHE A 18 -7.81 -3.78 -7.59
N VAL A 19 -8.13 -4.00 -6.31
CA VAL A 19 -8.61 -5.30 -5.83
C VAL A 19 -9.91 -5.69 -6.51
N ALA A 20 -10.86 -4.76 -6.61
CA ALA A 20 -12.15 -4.99 -7.27
C ALA A 20 -12.00 -5.29 -8.77
N LEU A 21 -11.07 -4.63 -9.46
CA LEU A 21 -10.74 -4.91 -10.86
C LEU A 21 -10.14 -6.31 -11.04
N GLY A 22 -9.26 -6.74 -10.13
CA GLY A 22 -8.69 -8.08 -10.13
C GLY A 22 -9.71 -9.20 -9.93
N LEU A 23 -10.82 -8.90 -9.25
CA LEU A 23 -11.94 -9.82 -8.96
C LEU A 23 -12.97 -9.96 -10.09
N ARG A 24 -12.81 -9.24 -11.21
CA ARG A 24 -13.73 -9.37 -12.35
C ARG A 24 -13.72 -10.80 -12.91
N PRO A 25 -14.79 -11.26 -13.59
CA PRO A 25 -14.86 -12.60 -14.17
C PRO A 25 -13.68 -12.94 -15.09
N ASP A 26 -13.17 -11.94 -15.82
CA ASP A 26 -11.99 -12.06 -16.69
C ASP A 26 -10.70 -11.52 -16.03
N GLY A 27 -10.73 -11.31 -14.72
CA GLY A 27 -9.63 -10.75 -13.95
C GLY A 27 -8.61 -11.81 -13.53
N ILE A 28 -7.42 -11.37 -13.14
CA ILE A 28 -6.34 -12.28 -12.75
C ILE A 28 -6.73 -13.21 -11.56
N ALA A 29 -7.65 -12.79 -10.69
CA ALA A 29 -8.10 -13.62 -9.59
C ALA A 29 -8.98 -14.80 -10.05
N SER A 30 -9.69 -14.71 -11.17
CA SER A 30 -10.47 -15.86 -11.69
C SER A 30 -9.55 -16.93 -12.25
N TYR A 31 -8.49 -16.53 -12.98
CA TYR A 31 -7.43 -17.45 -13.44
C TYR A 31 -6.86 -18.29 -12.29
N TYR A 32 -6.47 -17.65 -11.17
CA TYR A 32 -5.92 -18.39 -10.02
C TYR A 32 -6.96 -19.15 -9.22
N ARG A 33 -8.23 -18.74 -9.23
CA ARG A 33 -9.33 -19.51 -8.64
C ARG A 33 -9.50 -20.86 -9.34
N ASP A 34 -9.39 -20.87 -10.66
CA ASP A 34 -9.62 -22.07 -11.47
C ASP A 34 -8.38 -22.96 -11.54
N THR A 35 -7.18 -22.39 -11.35
CA THR A 35 -5.90 -23.11 -11.48
C THR A 35 -5.39 -23.66 -10.14
N LEU A 36 -5.67 -23.00 -9.02
CA LEU A 36 -5.18 -23.40 -7.70
C LEU A 36 -6.20 -24.25 -6.94
N THR A 37 -5.69 -25.01 -5.96
CA THR A 37 -6.58 -25.61 -4.94
C THR A 37 -7.29 -24.51 -4.15
N PRO A 38 -8.46 -24.77 -3.53
CA PRO A 38 -9.18 -23.75 -2.76
C PRO A 38 -8.33 -23.10 -1.65
N ALA A 39 -7.51 -23.90 -0.97
CA ALA A 39 -6.58 -23.41 0.05
C ALA A 39 -5.47 -22.56 -0.56
N GLY A 40 -4.91 -22.98 -1.71
CA GLY A 40 -3.91 -22.20 -2.45
C GLY A 40 -4.48 -20.86 -2.91
N PHE A 41 -5.67 -20.87 -3.50
CA PHE A 41 -6.34 -19.64 -3.91
C PHE A 41 -6.57 -18.68 -2.74
N ALA A 42 -6.99 -19.17 -1.57
CA ALA A 42 -7.19 -18.32 -0.40
C ALA A 42 -5.87 -17.64 0.04
N ILE A 43 -4.76 -18.37 0.07
CA ILE A 43 -3.45 -17.80 0.43
C ILE A 43 -2.98 -16.79 -0.64
N TRP A 44 -3.10 -17.15 -1.91
CA TRP A 44 -2.76 -16.27 -3.03
C TRP A 44 -3.58 -14.97 -2.98
N PHE A 45 -4.89 -15.08 -2.73
CA PHE A 45 -5.79 -13.94 -2.65
C PHE A 45 -5.48 -13.05 -1.44
N CYS A 46 -5.17 -13.63 -0.28
CA CYS A 46 -4.68 -12.88 0.87
C CYS A 46 -3.41 -12.09 0.54
N GLY A 47 -2.47 -12.70 -0.18
CA GLY A 47 -1.27 -12.01 -0.67
C GLY A 47 -1.61 -10.86 -1.61
N PHE A 48 -2.51 -11.05 -2.56
CA PHE A 48 -2.95 -10.01 -3.50
C PHE A 48 -3.57 -8.80 -2.80
N VAL A 49 -4.50 -9.06 -1.87
CA VAL A 49 -5.15 -8.01 -1.07
C VAL A 49 -4.13 -7.29 -0.19
N ALA A 50 -3.26 -8.03 0.50
CA ALA A 50 -2.24 -7.47 1.39
C ALA A 50 -1.23 -6.62 0.61
N ALA A 51 -0.74 -7.10 -0.53
CA ALA A 51 0.19 -6.35 -1.38
C ALA A 51 -0.41 -5.01 -1.83
N THR A 52 -1.70 -5.00 -2.20
CA THR A 52 -2.36 -3.81 -2.73
C THR A 52 -2.73 -2.80 -1.64
N LEU A 53 -3.19 -3.27 -0.48
CA LEU A 53 -3.68 -2.40 0.61
C LEU A 53 -2.59 -2.00 1.61
N ALA A 54 -1.47 -2.71 1.69
CA ALA A 54 -0.41 -2.40 2.65
C ALA A 54 0.18 -0.99 2.49
N PRO A 55 0.52 -0.50 1.28
CA PRO A 55 1.08 0.85 1.12
C PRO A 55 0.21 1.98 1.71
N PRO A 56 -1.08 2.11 1.37
CA PRO A 56 -1.92 3.15 1.97
C PRO A 56 -2.21 2.89 3.45
N ALA A 57 -2.39 1.63 3.88
CA ALA A 57 -2.65 1.32 5.29
C ALA A 57 -1.47 1.72 6.19
N ILE A 58 -0.25 1.36 5.80
CA ILE A 58 0.96 1.71 6.55
C ILE A 58 1.16 3.23 6.54
N ALA A 59 0.93 3.91 5.41
CA ALA A 59 0.98 5.37 5.36
C ALA A 59 0.04 6.03 6.36
N VAL A 60 -1.22 5.57 6.44
CA VAL A 60 -2.20 6.07 7.40
C VAL A 60 -1.77 5.79 8.85
N LEU A 61 -1.30 4.58 9.13
CA LEU A 61 -0.83 4.19 10.46
C LEU A 61 0.39 4.99 10.91
N CYS A 62 1.38 5.18 10.03
CA CYS A 62 2.54 6.00 10.29
C CYS A 62 2.16 7.47 10.55
N TRP A 63 1.20 8.00 9.80
CA TRP A 63 0.74 9.38 10.00
C TRP A 63 0.10 9.59 11.37
N PHE A 64 -0.93 8.80 11.70
CA PHE A 64 -1.64 8.92 12.96
C PHE A 64 -0.78 8.50 14.16
N GLY A 65 0.07 7.50 13.97
CA GLY A 65 1.06 7.10 14.98
C GLY A 65 2.03 8.24 15.27
N ALA A 66 2.60 8.88 14.25
CA ALA A 66 3.56 9.95 14.42
C ALA A 66 3.01 11.13 15.23
N MET A 67 1.69 11.37 15.17
CA MET A 67 1.02 12.41 15.96
C MET A 67 0.87 12.07 17.45
N ARG A 68 0.94 10.80 17.83
CA ARG A 68 0.72 10.34 19.21
C ARG A 68 2.01 10.02 19.96
N PHE A 69 3.09 9.70 19.27
CA PHE A 69 4.34 9.28 19.89
C PHE A 69 5.38 10.42 19.99
N ARG A 70 6.09 10.47 21.12
CA ARG A 70 7.17 11.44 21.38
C ARG A 70 8.25 11.45 20.29
N TYR A 71 8.55 10.29 19.71
CA TYR A 71 9.52 10.11 18.64
C TYR A 71 8.83 9.77 17.30
N GLY A 72 7.70 10.44 17.02
CA GLY A 72 6.89 10.18 15.83
C GLY A 72 7.64 10.28 14.50
N TRP A 73 8.74 11.03 14.44
CA TRP A 73 9.61 11.12 13.26
C TRP A 73 10.16 9.76 12.81
N LEU A 74 10.38 8.83 13.74
CA LEU A 74 10.82 7.46 13.42
C LEU A 74 9.79 6.73 12.55
N LEU A 75 8.50 7.00 12.75
CA LEU A 75 7.42 6.38 11.96
C LEU A 75 7.36 6.92 10.53
N HIS A 76 7.78 8.17 10.29
CA HIS A 76 7.93 8.68 8.93
C HIS A 76 9.08 7.98 8.19
N ILE A 77 10.20 7.71 8.87
CA ILE A 77 11.34 6.98 8.29
C ILE A 77 10.97 5.52 8.04
N LEU A 78 10.26 4.89 8.97
CA LEU A 78 9.88 3.48 8.90
C LEU A 78 8.88 3.20 7.75
N LEU A 79 8.20 4.22 7.23
CA LEU A 79 7.20 4.09 6.17
C LEU A 79 7.73 3.29 4.97
N VAL A 80 8.87 3.68 4.40
CA VAL A 80 9.42 3.08 3.19
C VAL A 80 9.85 1.62 3.41
N PRO A 81 10.70 1.29 4.41
CA PRO A 81 11.07 -0.11 4.63
C PRO A 81 9.87 -0.99 5.04
N ALA A 82 8.91 -0.46 5.80
CA ALA A 82 7.72 -1.23 6.18
C ALA A 82 6.81 -1.54 4.98
N THR A 83 6.56 -0.54 4.11
CA THR A 83 5.77 -0.75 2.89
C THR A 83 6.46 -1.70 1.93
N TYR A 84 7.78 -1.55 1.73
CA TYR A 84 8.58 -2.47 0.93
C TYR A 84 8.49 -3.92 1.46
N ALA A 85 8.74 -4.13 2.75
CA ALA A 85 8.70 -5.45 3.36
C ALA A 85 7.32 -6.09 3.26
N ALA A 86 6.24 -5.32 3.50
CA ALA A 86 4.88 -5.82 3.42
C ALA A 86 4.50 -6.23 1.99
N VAL A 87 4.82 -5.41 0.99
CA VAL A 87 4.53 -5.72 -0.42
C VAL A 87 5.35 -6.91 -0.89
N ARG A 88 6.67 -6.93 -0.64
CA ARG A 88 7.54 -8.04 -1.05
C ARG A 88 7.16 -9.34 -0.37
N GLY A 89 6.84 -9.33 0.93
CA GLY A 89 6.38 -10.51 1.65
C GLY A 89 5.06 -11.04 1.09
N SER A 90 4.13 -10.15 0.75
CA SER A 90 2.85 -10.51 0.14
C SER A 90 3.02 -11.11 -1.27
N ILE A 91 3.90 -10.54 -2.10
CA ILE A 91 4.23 -11.08 -3.43
C ILE A 91 4.92 -12.45 -3.31
N ALA A 92 5.84 -12.61 -2.37
CA ALA A 92 6.50 -13.89 -2.14
C ALA A 92 5.51 -15.00 -1.75
N LEU A 93 4.50 -14.68 -0.94
CA LEU A 93 3.41 -15.61 -0.63
C LEU A 93 2.61 -16.00 -1.89
N MET A 94 2.30 -15.03 -2.76
CA MET A 94 1.59 -15.30 -4.02
C MET A 94 2.40 -16.23 -4.93
N LEU A 95 3.68 -15.93 -5.15
CA LEU A 95 4.57 -16.73 -6.00
C LEU A 95 4.78 -18.14 -5.45
N ALA A 96 4.98 -18.27 -4.13
CA ALA A 96 5.18 -19.55 -3.48
C ALA A 96 4.00 -20.51 -3.70
N VAL A 97 2.76 -19.99 -3.67
CA VAL A 97 1.56 -20.79 -3.86
C VAL A 97 1.24 -21.02 -5.34
N ALA A 98 1.51 -20.02 -6.18
CA ALA A 98 1.40 -20.16 -7.64
C ALA A 98 2.46 -21.12 -8.22
N SER A 99 3.46 -21.52 -7.42
CA SER A 99 4.62 -22.31 -7.87
C SER A 99 5.37 -21.62 -9.02
N GLU A 100 5.37 -20.29 -9.03
CA GLU A 100 6.02 -19.47 -10.05
C GLU A 100 7.45 -19.12 -9.61
N PRO A 101 8.47 -19.37 -10.45
CA PRO A 101 9.87 -19.19 -10.07
C PRO A 101 10.28 -17.72 -9.96
N ASP A 102 9.56 -16.80 -10.61
CA ASP A 102 9.77 -15.36 -10.51
C ASP A 102 8.50 -14.57 -10.88
N SER A 103 8.54 -13.26 -10.66
CA SER A 103 7.52 -12.25 -10.93
C SER A 103 7.24 -11.99 -12.42
N ASP A 104 7.85 -12.72 -13.35
CA ASP A 104 7.56 -12.61 -14.80
C ASP A 104 6.40 -13.50 -15.26
N GLY A 105 5.83 -14.31 -14.36
CA GLY A 105 4.62 -15.10 -14.62
C GLY A 105 3.32 -14.26 -14.59
N PRO A 106 2.15 -14.90 -14.74
CA PRO A 106 0.84 -14.23 -14.66
C PRO A 106 0.62 -13.48 -13.33
N THR A 107 1.35 -13.85 -12.27
CA THR A 107 1.32 -13.14 -10.98
C THR A 107 1.72 -11.68 -11.15
N ARG A 108 2.56 -11.35 -12.14
CA ARG A 108 2.98 -9.98 -12.44
C ARG A 108 1.80 -9.03 -12.59
N TRP A 109 0.81 -9.44 -13.38
CA TRP A 109 -0.38 -8.64 -13.68
C TRP A 109 -1.22 -8.38 -12.42
N ALA A 110 -1.17 -9.27 -11.43
CA ALA A 110 -1.78 -9.05 -10.12
C ALA A 110 -0.95 -8.11 -9.23
N THR A 111 0.37 -8.08 -9.40
CA THR A 111 1.28 -7.35 -8.50
C THR A 111 1.67 -5.95 -9.00
N ASP A 112 1.55 -5.64 -10.29
CA ASP A 112 1.91 -4.34 -10.86
C ASP A 112 1.20 -3.16 -10.14
N PRO A 113 -0.11 -3.22 -9.85
CA PRO A 113 -0.78 -2.14 -9.09
C PRO A 113 -0.23 -1.98 -7.67
N ALA A 114 0.10 -3.08 -7.00
CA ALA A 114 0.68 -3.06 -5.66
C ALA A 114 2.07 -2.42 -5.66
N VAL A 115 2.91 -2.74 -6.66
CA VAL A 115 4.23 -2.13 -6.83
C VAL A 115 4.11 -0.64 -7.15
N MET A 116 3.14 -0.23 -8.00
CA MET A 116 2.89 1.19 -8.24
C MET A 116 2.49 1.92 -6.94
N LEU A 117 1.58 1.35 -6.15
CA LEU A 117 1.15 1.92 -4.87
C LEU A 117 2.29 2.00 -3.85
N MET A 118 3.20 1.02 -3.84
CA MET A 118 4.41 1.03 -3.02
C MET A 118 5.29 2.26 -3.31
N VAL A 119 5.30 2.76 -4.55
CA VAL A 119 6.07 3.95 -4.94
C VAL A 119 5.26 5.23 -4.73
N VAL A 120 4.01 5.26 -5.19
CA VAL A 120 3.17 6.46 -5.19
C VAL A 120 2.79 6.87 -3.76
N CYS A 121 2.47 5.91 -2.88
CA CYS A 121 2.04 6.24 -1.51
C CYS A 121 3.11 6.98 -0.72
N PRO A 122 4.39 6.54 -0.65
CA PRO A 122 5.44 7.30 0.00
C PRO A 122 5.68 8.70 -0.60
N ILE A 123 5.65 8.83 -1.93
CA ILE A 123 5.84 10.14 -2.58
C ILE A 123 4.76 11.12 -2.12
N VAL A 124 3.50 10.74 -2.25
CA VAL A 124 2.36 11.58 -1.84
C VAL A 124 2.43 11.89 -0.35
N TYR A 125 2.77 10.89 0.47
CA TYR A 125 2.92 11.05 1.91
C TYR A 125 3.96 12.12 2.29
N PHE A 126 5.16 12.05 1.72
CA PHE A 126 6.22 13.01 2.04
C PHE A 126 5.96 14.41 1.46
N LEU A 127 5.29 14.50 0.30
CA LEU A 127 4.82 15.79 -0.22
C LEU A 127 3.82 16.46 0.73
N ILE A 128 2.87 15.68 1.26
CA ILE A 128 1.91 16.18 2.25
C ILE A 128 2.65 16.60 3.52
N LEU A 129 3.52 15.74 4.08
CA LEU A 129 4.29 16.03 5.29
C LEU A 129 5.11 17.32 5.15
N GLY A 130 5.86 17.45 4.05
CA GLY A 130 6.66 18.65 3.75
C GLY A 130 5.80 19.90 3.63
N SER A 131 4.68 19.83 2.91
CA SER A 131 3.76 20.96 2.78
C SER A 131 3.15 21.40 4.11
N THR A 132 2.81 20.46 5.01
CA THR A 132 2.32 20.77 6.34
C THR A 132 3.37 21.45 7.19
N LYS A 133 4.61 20.95 7.19
CA LYS A 133 5.71 21.53 7.97
C LYS A 133 6.11 22.92 7.49
N LEU A 134 6.11 23.15 6.17
CA LEU A 134 6.36 24.47 5.59
C LEU A 134 5.28 25.49 5.97
N ARG A 135 4.01 25.07 6.01
CA ARG A 135 2.90 25.94 6.45
C ARG A 135 3.01 26.31 7.93
N GLU A 136 3.34 25.34 8.78
CA GLU A 136 3.56 25.55 10.21
C GLU A 136 4.70 26.57 10.45
N HIS A 137 5.83 26.41 9.77
CA HIS A 137 6.97 27.32 9.90
C HIS A 137 6.67 28.76 9.41
N ARG A 138 5.86 28.91 8.35
CA ARG A 138 5.46 30.24 7.86
C ARG A 138 4.51 30.94 8.82
N ALA A 139 3.58 30.21 9.45
CA ALA A 139 2.69 30.77 10.45
C ALA A 139 3.48 31.29 11.65
N SER A 140 4.40 30.51 12.20
CA SER A 140 5.23 30.93 13.33
C SER A 140 6.15 32.13 13.03
N ALA A 141 6.52 32.33 11.77
CA ALA A 141 7.36 33.46 11.36
C ALA A 141 6.57 34.78 11.21
N ASN A 142 5.25 34.70 11.00
CA ASN A 142 4.38 35.88 10.87
C ASN A 142 3.81 36.36 12.23
N ASP A 143 3.89 35.53 13.26
CA ASP A 143 3.43 35.85 14.61
C ASP A 143 4.51 36.56 15.47
N CYS A 144 5.71 36.79 14.91
CA CYS A 144 6.83 37.55 15.49
C CYS A 144 6.97 38.92 14.83
#